data_AF-A0A810N5F3-F1
#
_entry.id   AF-A0A810N5F3-F1
#
_cell.length_a   1.000
_cell.length_b   1.000
_cell.length_c   1.000
_cell.angle_alpha   90.00
_cell.angle_beta   90.00
_cell.angle_gamma   90.00
#
_symmetry.space_group_name_H-M   'P 1'
#
loop_
_entity.id
_entity.type
_entity.pdbx_description
1 polymer ?
#
loop_
_entity_poly.entity_id
_entity_poly.type
_entity_poly.pdbx_seq_one_letter_code
_entity_poly.pdbx_strand_id
1 'polypeptide(L)'
;MTVVRKVSVGKIGKLLQASKCQSLALVSPAILSRILEEQPEEISVGVGSRSILRGTHRDRYSVDEYRNSRFGWHGLFAILEEDGPPVGLFSLRGGGWSLIVLTDEDVEAILAVLVASPQSVEWPKGAEYL
;
A
#
# COMPACT_ATOMS: atom_id res chain seq x y z
N MET A 1 -1.54 -18.34 -10.13
CA MET A 1 -0.07 -18.23 -10.21
C MET A 1 0.28 -16.77 -9.96
N THR A 2 1.15 -16.47 -9.01
CA THR A 2 1.59 -15.09 -8.73
C THR A 2 2.86 -14.83 -9.54
N VAL A 3 2.87 -13.79 -10.36
CA VAL A 3 4.06 -13.37 -11.12
C VAL A 3 4.83 -12.35 -10.28
N VAL A 4 6.15 -12.45 -10.21
CA VAL A 4 6.99 -11.47 -9.53
C VAL A 4 7.62 -10.56 -10.58
N ARG A 5 7.38 -9.26 -10.47
CA ARG A 5 8.03 -8.22 -11.29
C ARG A 5 9.06 -7.47 -10.45
N LYS A 6 10.21 -7.16 -11.04
CA LYS A 6 11.22 -6.27 -10.43
C LYS A 6 11.01 -4.87 -10.98
N VAL A 7 10.89 -3.89 -10.09
CA VAL A 7 10.60 -2.50 -10.45
C VAL A 7 11.57 -1.59 -9.72
N SER A 8 12.18 -0.66 -10.43
CA SER A 8 13.13 0.26 -9.81
C SER A 8 12.46 1.14 -8.76
N VAL A 9 13.15 1.40 -7.65
CA VAL A 9 12.69 2.31 -6.60
C VAL A 9 12.41 3.71 -7.16
N GLY A 10 13.17 4.15 -8.17
CA GLY A 10 12.93 5.40 -8.88
C GLY A 10 11.59 5.45 -9.61
N LYS A 11 11.15 4.34 -10.23
CA LYS A 11 9.80 4.26 -10.82
C LYS A 11 8.73 4.29 -9.72
N ILE A 12 8.89 3.48 -8.68
CA ILE A 12 7.95 3.44 -7.54
C ILE A 12 7.80 4.83 -6.89
N GLY A 13 8.90 5.56 -6.70
CA GLY A 13 8.88 6.91 -6.15
C GLY A 13 8.04 7.87 -7.01
N LYS A 14 8.20 7.84 -8.34
CA LYS A 14 7.38 8.65 -9.25
C LYS A 14 5.90 8.29 -9.17
N LEU A 15 5.58 7.00 -9.08
CA LEU A 15 4.19 6.52 -8.96
C LEU A 15 3.55 6.97 -7.65
N LEU A 16 4.27 6.89 -6.53
CA LEU A 16 3.79 7.36 -5.22
C LEU A 16 3.57 8.87 -5.21
N GLN A 17 4.46 9.65 -5.83
CA GLN A 17 4.32 11.10 -5.95
C GLN A 17 3.14 11.52 -6.85
N ALA A 18 2.86 10.76 -7.91
CA ALA A 18 1.74 11.01 -8.81
C ALA A 18 0.39 10.47 -8.30
N SER A 19 0.41 9.65 -7.26
CA SER A 19 -0.77 8.99 -6.72
C SER A 19 -1.75 9.98 -6.09
N LYS A 20 -3.05 9.69 -6.27
CA LYS A 20 -4.15 10.42 -5.63
C LYS A 20 -4.74 9.66 -4.44
N CYS A 21 -4.09 8.61 -3.96
CA CYS A 21 -4.57 7.86 -2.81
C CYS A 21 -4.61 8.76 -1.57
N GLN A 22 -5.78 8.91 -0.97
CA GLN A 22 -5.99 9.75 0.21
C GLN A 22 -5.09 9.33 1.39
N SER A 23 -4.78 8.04 1.50
CA SER A 23 -3.89 7.52 2.53
C SER A 23 -2.46 7.99 2.43
N LEU A 24 -1.95 8.29 1.23
CA LEU A 24 -0.64 8.90 1.07
C LEU A 24 -0.60 10.36 1.54
N ALA A 25 -1.73 11.05 1.63
CA ALA A 25 -1.77 12.42 2.15
C ALA A 25 -1.35 12.51 3.63
N LEU A 26 -1.38 11.38 4.36
CA LEU A 26 -0.88 11.29 5.74
C LEU A 26 0.65 11.18 5.82
N VAL A 27 1.32 10.90 4.71
CA VAL A 27 2.77 10.70 4.64
C VAL A 27 3.37 11.96 4.03
N SER A 28 4.13 12.71 4.84
CA SER A 28 4.79 13.92 4.33
C SER A 28 5.81 13.56 3.24
N PRO A 29 6.11 14.47 2.29
CA PRO A 29 7.11 14.21 1.26
C PRO A 29 8.48 13.81 1.83
N ALA A 30 8.88 14.39 2.97
CA ALA A 30 10.14 14.05 3.64
C ALA A 30 10.15 12.60 4.17
N ILE A 31 9.03 12.13 4.74
CA ILE A 31 8.88 10.74 5.17
C ILE A 31 8.89 9.82 3.97
N LEU A 32 8.19 10.18 2.89
CA LEU A 32 8.14 9.38 1.68
C LEU A 32 9.53 9.22 1.04
N SER A 33 10.32 10.30 0.96
CA SER A 33 11.72 10.24 0.50
C SER A 33 12.54 9.30 1.36
N ARG A 34 12.44 9.41 2.70
CA ARG A 34 13.14 8.52 3.62
C ARG A 34 12.74 7.05 3.45
N ILE A 35 11.45 6.76 3.28
CA ILE A 35 10.99 5.40 2.99
C ILE A 35 11.67 4.87 1.74
N LEU A 36 11.75 5.67 0.67
CA LEU A 36 12.35 5.28 -0.61
C LEU A 36 13.88 5.11 -0.52
N GLU A 37 14.58 5.96 0.22
CA GLU A 37 16.03 5.86 0.46
C GLU A 37 16.43 4.58 1.22
N GLU A 38 15.53 4.08 2.07
CA GLU A 38 15.75 2.84 2.83
C GLU A 38 15.38 1.56 2.03
N GLN A 39 14.96 1.68 0.75
CA GLN A 39 14.64 0.53 -0.10
C GLN A 39 15.85 0.04 -0.91
N PRO A 40 15.85 -1.25 -1.32
CA PRO A 40 16.75 -1.71 -2.37
C PRO A 40 16.50 -0.98 -3.69
N GLU A 41 17.49 -0.98 -4.59
CA GLU A 41 17.39 -0.38 -5.93
C GLU A 41 16.18 -0.89 -6.73
N GLU A 42 15.81 -2.15 -6.51
CA GLU A 42 14.64 -2.80 -7.09
C GLU A 42 13.73 -3.41 -6.04
N ILE A 43 12.43 -3.16 -6.19
CA ILE A 43 11.35 -3.71 -5.37
C ILE A 43 10.70 -4.87 -6.11
N SER A 44 10.40 -5.93 -5.37
CA SER A 44 9.68 -7.09 -5.91
C SER A 44 8.18 -6.86 -5.74
N VAL A 45 7.46 -6.80 -6.85
CA VAL A 45 6.00 -6.65 -6.89
C VAL A 45 5.38 -7.99 -7.22
N GLY A 46 4.57 -8.52 -6.30
CA GLY A 46 3.80 -9.74 -6.52
C GLY A 46 2.49 -9.41 -7.23
N VAL A 47 2.30 -9.92 -8.43
CA VAL A 47 1.10 -9.70 -9.25
C VAL A 47 0.21 -10.93 -9.17
N GLY A 48 -1.04 -10.73 -8.75
CA GLY A 48 -1.99 -11.82 -8.55
C GLY A 48 -3.44 -11.39 -8.68
N SER A 49 -4.33 -12.38 -8.74
CA SER A 49 -5.77 -12.13 -8.81
C SER A 49 -6.28 -11.43 -7.55
N ARG A 50 -7.14 -10.44 -7.72
CA ARG A 50 -7.79 -9.68 -6.63
C ARG A 50 -8.48 -10.59 -5.62
N SER A 51 -9.15 -11.65 -6.06
CA SER A 51 -9.87 -12.60 -5.19
C SER A 51 -8.96 -13.33 -4.19
N ILE A 52 -7.76 -13.75 -4.61
CA ILE A 52 -6.75 -14.39 -3.74
C ILE A 52 -6.22 -13.39 -2.71
N LEU A 53 -5.91 -12.17 -3.15
CA LEU A 53 -5.44 -11.11 -2.27
C LEU A 53 -6.52 -10.74 -1.25
N ARG A 54 -7.77 -10.57 -1.71
CA ARG A 54 -8.95 -10.33 -0.87
C ARG A 54 -9.11 -11.39 0.20
N GLY A 55 -9.03 -12.68 -0.13
CA GLY A 55 -9.13 -13.77 0.86
C GLY A 55 -8.04 -13.67 1.94
N THR A 56 -6.78 -13.53 1.50
CA THR A 56 -5.61 -13.41 2.40
C THR A 56 -5.73 -12.23 3.36
N HIS A 57 -6.33 -11.15 2.88
CA HIS A 57 -6.45 -9.88 3.56
C HIS A 57 -7.66 -9.93 4.50
N ARG A 58 -8.87 -10.23 3.99
CA ARG A 58 -10.10 -10.36 4.78
C ARG A 58 -9.96 -11.24 6.02
N ASP A 59 -9.28 -12.39 5.90
CA ASP A 59 -9.11 -13.32 7.02
C ASP A 59 -8.17 -12.77 8.10
N ARG A 60 -7.10 -12.08 7.72
CA ARG A 60 -6.17 -11.41 8.65
C ARG A 60 -6.77 -10.16 9.32
N TYR A 61 -7.83 -9.60 8.76
CA TYR A 61 -8.47 -8.35 9.22
C TYR A 61 -9.69 -8.55 10.12
N SER A 62 -10.01 -9.79 10.48
CA SER A 62 -11.01 -10.11 11.51
C SER A 62 -10.56 -9.74 12.94
N VAL A 63 -9.33 -9.25 13.12
CA VAL A 63 -8.76 -8.84 14.41
C VAL A 63 -8.67 -7.30 14.47
N ASP A 64 -9.40 -6.69 15.41
CA ASP A 64 -9.53 -5.22 15.57
C ASP A 64 -8.19 -4.47 15.66
N GLU A 65 -7.18 -5.12 16.23
CA GLU A 65 -5.82 -4.57 16.39
C GLU A 65 -5.13 -4.25 15.05
N TYR A 66 -5.48 -4.98 13.98
CA TYR A 66 -4.92 -4.77 12.65
C TYR A 66 -5.62 -3.63 11.88
N ARG A 67 -6.90 -3.40 12.17
CA ARG A 67 -7.68 -2.29 11.59
C ARG A 67 -7.22 -0.95 12.16
N ASN A 68 -6.99 -0.89 13.47
CA ASN A 68 -6.61 0.34 14.17
C ASN A 68 -5.15 0.77 13.93
N SER A 69 -4.31 -0.14 13.42
CA SER A 69 -2.87 0.13 13.20
C SER A 69 -2.53 0.63 11.79
N ARG A 70 -3.50 0.71 10.87
CA ARG A 70 -3.29 1.14 9.48
C ARG A 70 -4.43 1.97 8.92
N PHE A 71 -4.10 2.98 8.12
CA PHE A 71 -5.04 3.82 7.39
C PHE A 71 -5.15 3.42 5.92
N GLY A 72 -6.31 3.64 5.28
CA GLY A 72 -6.54 3.39 3.83
C GLY A 72 -7.23 2.07 3.49
N TRP A 73 -7.82 1.40 4.49
CA TRP A 73 -8.51 0.11 4.31
C TRP A 73 -9.64 0.19 3.31
N HIS A 74 -10.43 1.26 3.33
CA HIS A 74 -11.58 1.42 2.45
C HIS A 74 -11.17 1.39 0.97
N GLY A 75 -10.16 2.19 0.59
CA GLY A 75 -9.63 2.19 -0.76
C GLY A 75 -9.03 0.85 -1.18
N LEU A 76 -8.34 0.14 -0.28
CA LEU A 76 -7.81 -1.18 -0.58
C LEU A 76 -8.93 -2.21 -0.86
N PHE A 77 -9.97 -2.25 -0.03
CA PHE A 77 -11.06 -3.19 -0.24
C PHE A 77 -11.92 -2.86 -1.45
N ALA A 78 -12.19 -1.58 -1.71
CA ALA A 78 -12.90 -1.16 -2.92
C ALA A 78 -12.25 -1.75 -4.18
N ILE A 79 -10.91 -1.65 -4.27
CA ILE A 79 -10.16 -2.23 -5.40
C ILE A 79 -10.20 -3.76 -5.42
N LEU A 80 -10.13 -4.42 -4.25
CA LEU A 80 -10.10 -5.88 -4.16
C LEU A 80 -11.48 -6.56 -4.29
N GLU A 81 -12.56 -5.82 -4.06
CA GLU A 81 -13.95 -6.30 -4.19
C GLU A 81 -14.50 -6.14 -5.61
N GLU A 82 -13.98 -5.20 -6.39
CA GLU A 82 -14.29 -5.07 -7.81
C GLU A 82 -13.73 -6.23 -8.63
N ASP A 83 -14.59 -6.81 -9.47
CA ASP A 83 -14.15 -7.71 -10.55
C ASP A 83 -13.27 -6.92 -11.52
N GLY A 84 -12.06 -7.42 -11.77
CA GLY A 84 -11.09 -6.70 -12.58
C GLY A 84 -9.81 -7.47 -12.81
N PRO A 85 -8.86 -6.86 -13.53
CA PRO A 85 -7.57 -7.48 -13.84
C PRO A 85 -6.78 -7.77 -12.56
N PRO A 86 -5.77 -8.65 -12.64
CA PRO A 86 -4.78 -8.83 -11.58
C PRO A 86 -4.21 -7.49 -11.09
N VAL A 87 -3.78 -7.48 -9.84
CA VAL A 87 -3.18 -6.30 -9.21
C VAL A 87 -1.80 -6.66 -8.65
N GLY A 88 -0.90 -5.68 -8.67
CA GLY A 88 0.39 -5.77 -8.02
C GLY A 88 0.29 -5.44 -6.53
N LEU A 89 1.07 -6.12 -5.71
CA LEU A 89 1.20 -5.87 -4.28
C LEU A 89 2.67 -5.85 -3.88
N PHE A 90 3.07 -4.83 -3.13
CA PHE A 90 4.37 -4.76 -2.47
C PHE A 90 4.28 -3.98 -1.15
N SER A 91 5.35 -4.02 -0.37
CA SER A 91 5.46 -3.24 0.87
C SER A 91 6.74 -2.44 0.92
N LEU A 92 6.67 -1.23 1.46
CA LEU A 92 7.82 -0.38 1.73
C LEU A 92 7.90 -0.09 3.23
N ARG A 93 9.10 0.09 3.75
CA ARG A 93 9.32 0.42 5.16
C ARG A 93 10.48 1.39 5.29
N GLY A 94 10.29 2.44 6.08
CA GLY A 94 11.41 3.30 6.47
C GLY A 94 11.01 4.41 7.43
N GLY A 95 11.97 4.87 8.23
CA GLY A 95 11.72 5.87 9.27
C GLY A 95 10.62 5.50 10.28
N GLY A 96 10.41 4.19 10.50
CA GLY A 96 9.33 3.66 11.36
C GLY A 96 7.95 3.56 10.70
N TRP A 97 7.81 4.03 9.46
CA TRP A 97 6.58 3.91 8.67
C TRP A 97 6.56 2.61 7.86
N SER A 98 5.36 2.12 7.57
CA SER A 98 5.14 0.96 6.72
C SER A 98 4.04 1.25 5.71
N LEU A 99 4.30 0.98 4.44
CA LEU A 99 3.34 1.10 3.35
C LEU A 99 3.04 -0.28 2.78
N ILE A 100 1.77 -0.59 2.56
CA ILE A 100 1.36 -1.69 1.69
C ILE A 100 0.70 -1.05 0.48
N VAL A 101 1.21 -1.34 -0.72
CA VAL A 101 0.85 -0.62 -1.93
C VAL A 101 0.24 -1.60 -2.92
N LEU A 102 -0.95 -1.27 -3.43
CA LEU A 102 -1.60 -1.94 -4.54
C LEU A 102 -1.37 -1.15 -5.83
N THR A 103 -1.06 -1.86 -6.90
CA THR A 103 -0.91 -1.31 -8.25
C THR A 103 -1.77 -2.05 -9.25
N ASP A 104 -1.89 -1.51 -10.45
CA ASP A 104 -2.33 -2.30 -11.60
C ASP A 104 -1.33 -3.43 -11.94
N GLU A 105 -1.72 -4.29 -12.89
CA GLU A 105 -0.97 -5.48 -13.29
C GLU A 105 0.45 -5.18 -13.82
N ASP A 106 0.60 -4.04 -14.49
CA ASP A 106 1.84 -3.61 -15.12
C ASP A 106 2.67 -2.65 -14.26
N VAL A 107 2.18 -2.29 -13.07
CA VAL A 107 2.86 -1.39 -12.13
C VAL A 107 3.09 -0.02 -12.79
N GLU A 108 2.07 0.51 -13.43
CA GLU A 108 2.02 1.85 -14.03
C GLU A 108 1.15 2.82 -13.22
N ALA A 109 0.31 2.33 -12.31
CA ALA A 109 -0.51 3.16 -11.43
C ALA A 109 -0.60 2.59 -10.01
N ILE A 110 -0.62 3.48 -9.01
CA ILE A 110 -0.98 3.13 -7.63
C ILE A 110 -2.49 3.18 -7.50
N LEU A 111 -3.10 2.06 -7.10
CA LEU A 111 -4.55 1.94 -6.93
C LEU A 111 -4.99 2.22 -5.49
N ALA A 112 -4.22 1.72 -4.52
CA ALA A 112 -4.48 1.94 -3.10
C ALA A 112 -3.18 1.84 -2.30
N VAL A 113 -3.17 2.50 -1.14
CA VAL A 113 -2.06 2.41 -0.19
C VAL A 113 -2.62 2.24 1.22
N LEU A 114 -2.07 1.30 1.96
CA LEU A 114 -2.23 1.23 3.41
C LEU A 114 -1.01 1.84 4.07
N VAL A 115 -1.24 2.72 5.03
CA VAL A 115 -0.18 3.38 5.77
C VAL A 115 -0.23 2.96 7.23
N ALA A 116 0.89 2.51 7.77
CA ALA A 116 1.10 2.33 9.20
C ALA A 116 2.11 3.37 9.69
N SER A 117 1.74 4.13 10.71
CA SER A 117 2.62 5.08 11.37
C SER A 117 3.50 4.38 12.41
N PRO A 118 4.62 4.99 12.85
CA PRO A 118 5.32 4.56 14.04
C PRO A 118 4.37 4.57 15.25
N GLN A 119 4.54 3.64 16.20
CA GLN A 119 3.65 3.46 17.38
C GLN A 119 3.38 4.74 18.21
N SER A 120 4.13 5.82 17.99
CA SER A 120 4.00 7.11 18.66
C SER A 120 3.10 8.13 17.95
N VAL A 121 2.50 7.82 16.80
CA VAL A 121 1.68 8.77 16.02
C VAL A 121 0.21 8.34 16.04
N GLU A 122 -0.63 9.13 16.72
CA GLU A 122 -2.09 8.98 16.67
C GLU A 122 -2.64 9.39 15.30
N TRP A 123 -3.61 8.62 14.80
CA TRP A 123 -4.31 8.94 13.55
C TRP A 123 -5.18 10.19 13.70
N PRO A 124 -5.45 10.95 12.61
CA PRO A 124 -6.49 11.97 12.63
C PRO A 124 -7.83 11.37 13.09
N LYS A 125 -8.59 12.09 13.93
CA LYS A 125 -9.92 11.61 14.35
C LYS A 125 -10.83 11.41 13.13
N GLY A 126 -11.52 10.26 13.05
CA GLY A 126 -12.36 9.90 11.92
C GLY A 126 -11.63 9.20 10.76
N ALA A 127 -10.35 8.90 10.94
CA ALA A 127 -9.55 8.16 9.97
C ALA A 127 -10.04 6.71 9.73
N GLU A 128 -10.81 6.12 10.66
CA GLU A 128 -11.41 4.79 10.42
C GLU A 128 -12.48 4.76 9.31
N TYR A 129 -12.98 5.92 8.88
CA TYR A 129 -14.07 6.04 7.89
C TYR A 129 -13.61 6.48 6.49
N LEU A 130 -12.30 6.66 6.27
CA LEU A 130 -11.67 7.05 4.99
C LEU A 130 -10.94 5.87 4.35
#